data_AF-A0A1Q6H7Z3-F1
#
_entry.id   AF-A0A1Q6H7Z3-F1
#
_cell.length_a   1.000
_cell.length_b   1.000
_cell.length_c   1.000
_cell.angle_alpha   90.00
_cell.angle_beta   90.00
_cell.angle_gamma   90.00
#
_symmetry.space_group_name_H-M   'P 1'
#
loop_
_entity.id
_entity.type
_entity.pdbx_description
1 polymer ?
#
loop_
_entity_poly.entity_id
_entity_poly.type
_entity_poly.pdbx_seq_one_letter_code
_entity_poly.pdbx_strand_id
1 'polypeptide(L)'
;MQASEQTGGIFDVTCAPLINLWGFGFTKFDSITPQLVDSIRHFVGFRKVRLQGNRVMKDDPRILLNFSVLGGGTICNIIACLFDRKGISNYMIDIGGEMIAKGKNPQGWNWCIGIVRPKDDSTGTNSELEQIVQLSERLGLATSGNYRNFYLKDGRKYAHAINPITGYPVQKDILSATIIAHQCMLADAYATAFMTLGSRKARQL
;
A
#
# COMPACT_ATOMS: atom_id res chain seq x y z
N MET A 1 -1.03 -11.87 -5.87
CA MET A 1 0.31 -12.46 -6.06
C MET A 1 1.17 -11.68 -7.03
N GLN A 2 0.62 -11.17 -8.15
CA GLN A 2 1.38 -10.38 -9.14
C GLN A 2 2.26 -9.27 -8.55
N ALA A 3 1.73 -8.37 -7.70
CA ALA A 3 2.53 -7.30 -7.09
C ALA A 3 3.68 -7.85 -6.22
N SER A 4 3.46 -8.97 -5.53
CA SER A 4 4.51 -9.64 -4.77
C SER A 4 5.61 -10.19 -5.66
N GLU A 5 5.27 -10.77 -6.81
CA GLU A 5 6.25 -11.25 -7.78
C GLU A 5 7.06 -10.09 -8.38
N GLN A 6 6.38 -9.05 -8.85
CA GLN A 6 7.00 -7.90 -9.50
C GLN A 6 7.89 -7.09 -8.55
N THR A 7 7.59 -7.09 -7.25
CA THR A 7 8.41 -6.40 -6.22
C THR A 7 9.43 -7.31 -5.54
N GLY A 8 9.58 -8.56 -6.00
CA GLY A 8 10.51 -9.52 -5.41
C GLY A 8 10.17 -9.90 -3.97
N GLY A 9 8.89 -9.87 -3.59
CA GLY A 9 8.38 -10.18 -2.24
C GLY A 9 8.45 -9.01 -1.26
N ILE A 10 8.73 -7.79 -1.72
CA ILE A 10 8.69 -6.61 -0.86
C ILE A 10 7.26 -6.23 -0.52
N PHE A 11 6.35 -6.30 -1.50
CA PHE A 11 4.93 -6.33 -1.21
C PHE A 11 4.51 -7.77 -0.92
N ASP A 12 4.15 -8.11 0.31
CA ASP A 12 3.75 -9.46 0.66
C ASP A 12 2.57 -9.49 1.64
N VAL A 13 1.42 -9.96 1.16
CA VAL A 13 0.20 -10.09 1.96
C VAL A 13 0.32 -11.15 3.06
N THR A 14 1.34 -12.01 3.03
CA THR A 14 1.64 -12.97 4.10
C THR A 14 2.44 -12.35 5.26
N CYS A 15 2.74 -11.05 5.22
CA CYS A 15 3.53 -10.35 6.25
C CYS A 15 2.77 -10.20 7.60
N ALA A 16 1.51 -10.63 7.69
CA ALA A 16 0.68 -10.52 8.88
C ALA A 16 1.33 -11.05 10.18
N PRO A 17 2.05 -12.19 10.21
CA PRO A 17 2.73 -12.65 11.42
C PRO A 17 3.77 -11.66 11.94
N LEU A 18 4.51 -10.99 11.05
CA LEU A 18 5.49 -9.97 11.43
C LEU A 18 4.79 -8.69 11.92
N ILE A 19 3.71 -8.27 11.25
CA ILE A 19 2.90 -7.13 11.69
C ILE A 19 2.39 -7.37 13.13
N ASN A 20 1.91 -8.58 13.42
CA ASN A 20 1.42 -8.95 14.75
C ASN A 20 2.55 -9.05 15.79
N LEU A 21 3.71 -9.55 15.38
CA LEU A 21 4.91 -9.64 16.22
C LEU A 21 5.33 -8.26 16.70
N TRP A 22 5.53 -7.33 15.76
CA TRP A 22 5.93 -5.96 16.05
C TRP A 22 4.83 -5.14 16.72
N GLY A 23 3.56 -5.47 16.46
CA GLY A 23 2.39 -4.72 16.89
C GLY A 23 2.13 -3.51 16.01
N PHE A 24 0.86 -3.09 15.91
CA PHE A 24 0.52 -1.84 15.24
C PHE A 24 1.21 -0.66 15.93
N GLY A 25 2.02 0.09 15.18
CA GLY A 25 2.83 1.18 15.73
C GLY A 25 4.07 0.72 16.50
N PHE A 26 4.47 -0.55 16.34
CA PHE A 26 5.68 -1.13 16.93
C PHE A 26 5.78 -1.05 18.45
N THR A 27 4.65 -1.19 19.14
CA THR A 27 4.57 -1.06 20.61
C THR A 27 5.33 -2.13 21.39
N LYS A 28 5.90 -3.15 20.71
CA LYS A 28 6.56 -4.30 21.32
C LYS A 28 8.08 -4.34 21.10
N PHE A 29 8.72 -3.25 20.66
CA PHE A 29 10.15 -3.26 20.32
C PHE A 29 11.06 -3.86 21.39
N ASP A 30 10.80 -3.59 22.68
CA ASP A 30 11.70 -4.00 23.78
C ASP A 30 11.61 -5.50 24.12
N SER A 31 10.59 -6.20 23.62
CA SER A 31 10.39 -7.64 23.90
C SER A 31 10.75 -8.56 22.72
N ILE A 32 11.15 -7.99 21.58
CA ILE A 32 11.39 -8.76 20.34
C ILE A 32 12.87 -9.03 20.16
N THR A 33 13.22 -10.32 20.11
CA THR A 33 14.58 -10.79 19.85
C THR A 33 14.77 -11.20 18.38
N PRO A 34 16.00 -11.19 17.84
CA PRO A 34 16.26 -11.67 16.49
C PRO A 34 15.80 -13.11 16.24
N GLN A 35 15.95 -13.99 17.23
CA GLN A 35 15.52 -15.39 17.17
C GLN A 35 13.99 -15.49 17.00
N LEU A 36 13.24 -14.63 17.68
CA LEU A 36 11.79 -14.56 17.53
C LEU A 36 11.41 -14.09 16.12
N VAL A 37 12.07 -13.04 15.61
CA VAL A 37 11.86 -12.58 14.22
C VAL A 37 12.13 -13.69 13.21
N ASP A 38 13.25 -14.40 13.33
CA ASP A 38 13.63 -15.49 12.42
C ASP A 38 12.62 -16.65 12.46
N SER A 39 12.16 -17.04 13.65
CA SER A 39 11.14 -18.09 13.80
C SER A 39 9.81 -17.71 13.13
N ILE A 40 9.38 -16.45 13.25
CA ILE A 40 8.15 -15.95 12.64
C ILE A 40 8.30 -15.77 11.13
N ARG A 41 9.48 -15.39 10.65
CA ARG A 41 9.77 -15.22 9.21
C ARG A 41 9.56 -16.52 8.42
N HIS A 42 9.65 -17.68 9.08
CA HIS A 42 9.31 -18.96 8.46
C HIS A 42 7.85 -19.04 7.98
N PHE A 43 6.93 -18.23 8.53
CA PHE A 43 5.51 -18.19 8.13
C PHE A 43 5.18 -17.05 7.17
N VAL A 44 6.20 -16.35 6.66
CA VAL A 44 6.07 -15.28 5.67
C VAL A 44 6.66 -15.74 4.34
N GLY A 45 6.02 -15.34 3.25
CA GLY A 45 6.41 -15.61 1.87
C GLY A 45 5.21 -15.93 0.98
N PHE A 46 4.89 -15.03 0.05
CA PHE A 46 3.77 -15.18 -0.89
C PHE A 46 3.82 -16.47 -1.71
N ARG A 47 5.02 -17.02 -1.98
CA ARG A 47 5.20 -18.29 -2.70
C ARG A 47 4.65 -19.51 -1.97
N LYS A 48 4.39 -19.39 -0.66
CA LYS A 48 3.80 -20.44 0.18
C LYS A 48 2.27 -20.46 0.12
N VAL A 49 1.68 -19.58 -0.69
CA VAL A 49 0.24 -19.43 -0.85
C VAL A 49 -0.09 -19.50 -2.33
N ARG A 50 -1.07 -20.34 -2.69
CA ARG A 50 -1.50 -20.52 -4.08
C ARG A 50 -3.02 -20.60 -4.16
N LEU A 51 -3.56 -20.23 -5.32
CA LEU A 51 -4.98 -20.43 -5.62
C LEU A 51 -5.16 -21.78 -6.33
N GLN A 52 -6.14 -22.55 -5.87
CA GLN A 52 -6.59 -23.78 -6.54
C GLN A 52 -8.10 -23.66 -6.77
N GLY A 53 -8.47 -23.21 -7.97
CA GLY A 53 -9.85 -22.76 -8.26
C GLY A 53 -10.23 -21.60 -7.34
N ASN A 54 -11.33 -21.75 -6.61
CA ASN A 54 -11.82 -20.76 -5.64
C ASN A 54 -11.28 -20.98 -4.22
N ARG A 55 -10.24 -21.80 -4.05
CA ARG A 55 -9.65 -22.09 -2.74
C ARG A 55 -8.26 -21.46 -2.62
N VAL A 56 -7.97 -20.91 -1.44
CA VAL A 56 -6.64 -20.47 -1.06
C VAL A 56 -5.95 -21.62 -0.33
N MET A 57 -4.85 -22.13 -0.91
CA MET A 57 -4.03 -23.17 -0.32
C MET A 57 -2.79 -22.54 0.31
N LYS A 58 -2.50 -22.92 1.56
CA LYS A 58 -1.31 -22.50 2.31
C LYS A 58 -0.45 -23.72 2.59
N ASP A 59 0.86 -23.60 2.46
CA ASP A 59 1.79 -24.69 2.77
C ASP A 59 1.88 -24.97 4.28
N ASP A 60 1.54 -23.99 5.11
CA ASP A 60 1.47 -24.11 6.56
C ASP A 60 0.21 -23.39 7.10
N PRO A 61 -0.55 -24.00 8.03
CA PRO A 61 -1.76 -23.38 8.59
C PRO A 61 -1.48 -22.07 9.35
N ARG A 62 -0.27 -21.87 9.86
CA ARG A 62 0.16 -20.67 10.60
C ARG A 62 0.43 -19.46 9.70
N ILE A 63 0.48 -19.64 8.38
CA ILE A 63 0.56 -18.51 7.45
C ILE A 63 -0.72 -17.68 7.58
N LEU A 64 -0.55 -16.38 7.85
CA LEU A 64 -1.65 -15.43 7.98
C LEU A 64 -1.60 -14.44 6.82
N LEU A 65 -2.78 -14.13 6.27
CA LEU A 65 -2.92 -13.16 5.19
C LEU A 65 -3.46 -11.84 5.76
N ASN A 66 -2.85 -10.73 5.38
CA ASN A 66 -3.32 -9.39 5.67
C ASN A 66 -3.39 -8.58 4.36
N PHE A 67 -4.61 -8.13 4.04
CA PHE A 67 -4.92 -7.31 2.87
C PHE A 67 -5.25 -5.86 3.24
N SER A 68 -4.97 -5.43 4.48
CA SER A 68 -5.30 -4.08 4.95
C SER A 68 -4.72 -2.98 4.06
N VAL A 69 -3.52 -3.21 3.51
CA VAL A 69 -2.81 -2.32 2.58
C VAL A 69 -3.36 -2.31 1.15
N LEU A 70 -4.44 -3.03 0.87
CA LEU A 70 -5.13 -3.03 -0.43
C LEU A 70 -6.59 -2.63 -0.31
N GLY A 71 -7.08 -2.33 0.90
CA GLY A 71 -8.50 -2.18 1.18
C GLY A 71 -9.14 -1.11 0.31
N GLY A 72 -8.65 0.13 0.42
CA GLY A 72 -9.15 1.28 -0.34
C GLY A 72 -9.08 1.04 -1.84
N GLY A 73 -7.90 0.66 -2.35
CA GLY A 73 -7.71 0.43 -3.78
C GLY A 73 -8.57 -0.71 -4.36
N THR A 74 -8.80 -1.76 -3.57
CA THR A 74 -9.68 -2.88 -3.94
C THR A 74 -11.13 -2.44 -4.03
N ILE A 75 -11.62 -1.72 -3.01
CA ILE A 75 -13.01 -1.23 -2.98
C ILE A 75 -13.26 -0.29 -4.16
N CYS A 76 -12.35 0.66 -4.40
CA CYS A 76 -12.40 1.56 -5.56
C CYS A 76 -12.50 0.78 -6.87
N ASN A 77 -11.66 -0.25 -7.05
CA ASN A 77 -11.67 -1.04 -8.28
C ASN A 77 -12.96 -1.88 -8.44
N ILE A 78 -13.52 -2.44 -7.35
CA ILE A 78 -14.79 -3.18 -7.38
C ILE A 78 -15.95 -2.27 -7.79
N ILE A 79 -16.05 -1.07 -7.19
CA ILE A 79 -17.11 -0.10 -7.52
C ILE A 79 -16.96 0.36 -8.98
N ALA A 80 -15.73 0.64 -9.44
CA ALA A 80 -15.49 1.01 -10.83
C ALA A 80 -15.95 -0.09 -11.80
N CYS A 81 -15.61 -1.35 -11.53
CA CYS A 81 -16.08 -2.48 -12.34
C CYS A 81 -17.61 -2.62 -12.34
N LEU A 82 -18.28 -2.32 -11.22
CA LEU A 82 -19.74 -2.28 -11.17
C LEU A 82 -20.31 -1.16 -12.05
N PHE A 83 -19.74 0.04 -11.97
CA PHE A 83 -20.15 1.19 -12.78
C PHE A 83 -19.94 0.93 -14.27
N ASP A 84 -18.81 0.34 -14.64
CA ASP A 84 -18.52 -0.11 -16.00
C ASP A 84 -19.61 -1.08 -16.51
N ARG A 85 -19.98 -2.09 -15.71
CA ARG A 85 -21.06 -3.06 -16.05
C ARG A 85 -22.43 -2.43 -16.16
N LYS A 86 -22.66 -1.30 -15.47
CA LYS A 86 -23.91 -0.53 -15.52
C LYS A 86 -23.93 0.51 -16.66
N GLY A 87 -22.87 0.58 -17.47
CA GLY A 87 -22.78 1.54 -18.58
C GLY A 87 -22.49 2.97 -18.13
N ILE A 88 -22.04 3.19 -16.89
CA ILE A 88 -21.70 4.52 -16.39
C ILE A 88 -20.33 4.91 -16.96
N SER A 89 -20.31 5.99 -17.74
CA SER A 89 -19.11 6.43 -18.48
C SER A 89 -18.27 7.48 -17.75
N ASN A 90 -18.84 8.17 -16.76
CA ASN A 90 -18.22 9.29 -16.07
C ASN A 90 -18.35 9.10 -14.56
N TYR A 91 -17.23 8.93 -13.86
CA TYR A 91 -17.21 8.80 -12.41
C TYR A 91 -15.83 9.09 -11.82
N MET A 92 -15.83 9.47 -10.54
CA MET A 92 -14.67 9.45 -9.65
C MET A 92 -15.10 8.76 -8.36
N ILE A 93 -14.33 7.77 -7.93
CA ILE A 93 -14.53 7.05 -6.68
C ILE A 93 -13.31 7.34 -5.82
N ASP A 94 -13.55 7.69 -4.55
CA ASP A 94 -12.53 7.96 -3.54
C ASP A 94 -12.90 7.23 -2.25
N ILE A 95 -11.98 6.40 -1.76
CA ILE A 95 -12.09 5.70 -0.49
C ILE A 95 -10.78 5.94 0.27
N GLY A 96 -10.79 6.86 1.23
CA GLY A 96 -9.66 7.09 2.11
C GLY A 96 -8.42 7.73 1.46
N GLY A 97 -8.55 8.30 0.25
CA GLY A 97 -7.44 8.83 -0.54
C GLY A 97 -6.97 7.87 -1.65
N GLU A 98 -7.43 6.62 -1.66
CA GLU A 98 -7.34 5.74 -2.82
C GLU A 98 -8.46 6.07 -3.79
N MET A 99 -8.12 6.30 -5.06
CA MET A 99 -9.07 6.84 -6.04
C MET A 99 -9.06 6.08 -7.35
N ILE A 100 -10.17 6.09 -8.08
CA ILE A 100 -10.24 5.70 -9.49
C ILE A 100 -11.23 6.59 -10.23
N ALA A 101 -10.82 7.08 -11.38
CA ALA A 101 -11.63 7.97 -12.20
C ALA A 101 -11.76 7.45 -13.63
N LYS A 102 -12.86 7.79 -14.29
CA LYS A 102 -13.13 7.51 -15.71
C LYS A 102 -13.96 8.65 -16.31
N GLY A 103 -13.68 8.98 -17.57
CA GLY A 103 -14.46 9.94 -18.34
C GLY A 103 -14.21 11.38 -17.92
N LYS A 104 -15.25 12.20 -17.93
CA LYS A 104 -15.20 13.63 -17.65
C LYS A 104 -15.98 13.99 -16.38
N ASN A 105 -15.59 15.09 -15.75
CA ASN A 105 -16.36 15.71 -14.67
C ASN A 105 -17.62 16.43 -15.23
N PRO A 106 -18.52 16.96 -14.38
CA PRO A 106 -19.72 17.68 -14.81
C PRO A 106 -19.46 18.90 -15.71
N GLN A 107 -18.25 19.44 -15.71
CA GLN A 107 -17.81 20.57 -16.55
C GLN A 107 -17.23 20.11 -17.91
N GLY A 108 -17.17 18.80 -18.19
CA GLY A 108 -16.62 18.25 -19.43
C GLY A 108 -15.10 18.13 -19.46
N TRP A 109 -14.42 18.33 -18.33
CA TRP A 109 -12.95 18.24 -18.22
C TRP A 109 -12.49 16.89 -17.69
N ASN A 110 -11.22 16.55 -17.91
CA ASN A 110 -10.61 15.40 -17.26
C ASN A 110 -10.66 15.57 -15.75
N TRP A 111 -10.73 14.46 -15.02
CA TRP A 111 -10.65 14.49 -13.56
C TRP A 111 -9.26 14.96 -13.12
N CYS A 112 -9.20 15.96 -12.25
CA CYS A 112 -7.96 16.50 -11.70
C CYS A 112 -7.83 16.08 -10.24
N ILE A 113 -6.72 15.44 -9.88
CA ILE A 113 -6.43 15.00 -8.52
C ILE A 113 -5.23 15.79 -8.00
N GLY A 114 -5.37 16.38 -6.82
CA GLY A 114 -4.27 17.05 -6.12
C GLY A 114 -3.42 16.05 -5.35
N ILE A 115 -2.11 16.08 -5.56
CA ILE A 115 -1.12 15.37 -4.75
C ILE A 115 -0.65 16.35 -3.67
N VAL A 116 -0.90 16.00 -2.41
CA VAL A 116 -0.52 16.82 -1.25
C VAL A 116 1.00 16.73 -1.04
N ARG A 117 1.64 17.89 -0.83
CA ARG A 117 3.05 17.99 -0.46
C ARG A 117 3.27 17.31 0.89
N PRO A 118 4.08 16.23 0.97
CA PRO A 118 4.34 15.59 2.24
C PRO A 118 5.17 16.53 3.12
N LYS A 119 4.59 16.93 4.25
CA LYS A 119 5.27 17.70 5.30
C LYS A 119 5.04 16.99 6.63
N ASP A 120 6.00 17.14 7.54
CA ASP A 120 5.79 16.81 8.94
C ASP A 120 4.76 17.79 9.52
N ASP A 121 3.50 17.39 9.49
CA ASP A 121 2.38 18.12 10.05
C ASP A 121 1.64 17.22 11.04
N SER A 122 1.93 17.43 12.33
CA SER A 122 1.28 16.70 13.42
C SER A 122 -0.21 17.02 13.57
N THR A 123 -0.71 18.08 12.92
CA THR A 123 -2.13 18.46 12.97
C THR A 123 -2.98 17.73 11.94
N GLY A 124 -2.35 17.18 10.89
CA GLY A 124 -3.05 16.50 9.80
C GLY A 124 -3.89 17.43 8.91
N THR A 125 -3.71 18.75 9.01
CA THR A 125 -4.50 19.75 8.28
C THR A 125 -3.84 20.23 6.99
N ASN A 126 -2.60 19.79 6.71
CA ASN A 126 -1.87 20.15 5.51
C ASN A 126 -2.64 19.77 4.22
N SER A 127 -2.98 20.80 3.45
CA SER A 127 -3.67 20.74 2.16
C SER A 127 -2.84 21.36 1.03
N GLU A 128 -1.58 21.71 1.28
CA GLU A 128 -0.70 22.28 0.26
C GLU A 128 -0.43 21.25 -0.84
N LEU A 129 -0.72 21.62 -2.08
CA LEU A 129 -0.54 20.75 -3.23
C LEU A 129 0.91 20.83 -3.73
N GLU A 130 1.54 19.67 -3.90
CA GLU A 130 2.80 19.53 -4.64
C GLU A 130 2.54 19.54 -6.14
N GLN A 131 1.53 18.81 -6.59
CA GLN A 131 1.24 18.60 -8.00
C GLN A 131 -0.26 18.37 -8.21
N ILE A 132 -0.75 18.66 -9.42
CA ILE A 132 -2.08 18.27 -9.87
C ILE A 132 -1.89 17.33 -11.06
N VAL A 133 -2.51 16.15 -10.98
CA VAL A 133 -2.48 15.16 -12.06
C VAL A 133 -3.85 15.10 -12.73
N GLN A 134 -3.85 15.01 -14.07
CA GLN A 134 -5.07 14.83 -14.85
C GLN A 134 -5.20 13.36 -15.25
N LEU A 135 -6.35 12.78 -14.95
CA LEU A 135 -6.69 11.41 -15.34
C LEU A 135 -7.52 11.46 -16.63
N SER A 136 -6.86 11.25 -17.77
CA SER A 136 -7.47 11.30 -19.11
C SER A 136 -8.20 10.02 -19.52
N GLU A 137 -7.95 8.92 -18.80
CA GLU A 137 -8.52 7.60 -19.05
C GLU A 137 -9.01 6.97 -17.74
N ARG A 138 -9.45 5.70 -17.80
CA ARG A 138 -9.78 4.94 -16.60
C ARG A 138 -8.51 4.60 -15.82
N LEU A 139 -8.17 5.42 -14.82
CA LEU A 139 -6.96 5.29 -14.03
C LEU A 139 -7.26 5.36 -12.53
N GLY A 140 -6.61 4.47 -11.79
CA GLY A 140 -6.55 4.47 -10.35
C GLY A 140 -5.30 5.18 -9.84
N LEU A 141 -5.42 5.80 -8.68
CA LEU A 141 -4.36 6.49 -7.97
C LEU A 141 -4.40 6.06 -6.50
N ALA A 142 -3.23 5.83 -5.91
CA ALA A 142 -3.09 5.60 -4.47
C ALA A 142 -1.85 6.29 -3.95
N THR A 143 -1.89 6.74 -2.69
CA THR A 143 -0.76 7.43 -2.05
C THR A 143 -0.46 6.80 -0.70
N SER A 144 0.74 6.23 -0.56
CA SER A 144 1.27 5.78 0.72
C SER A 144 2.25 6.80 1.28
N GLY A 145 2.16 7.11 2.57
CA GLY A 145 3.04 8.07 3.24
C GLY A 145 3.39 7.66 4.67
N ASN A 146 4.55 8.08 5.14
CA ASN A 146 5.04 7.82 6.50
C ASN A 146 5.08 9.08 7.39
N TYR A 147 4.57 10.21 6.90
CA TYR A 147 4.58 11.50 7.60
C TYR A 147 3.39 11.69 8.57
N ARG A 148 2.36 10.85 8.49
CA ARG A 148 1.18 10.92 9.38
C ARG A 148 1.21 9.90 10.52
N ASN A 149 1.73 8.71 10.25
CA ASN A 149 1.70 7.58 11.17
C ASN A 149 3.13 7.04 11.32
N PHE A 150 3.78 7.34 12.45
CA PHE A 150 5.12 6.87 12.78
C PHE A 150 5.30 6.77 14.31
N TYR A 151 6.22 5.92 14.74
CA TYR A 151 6.62 5.76 16.13
C TYR A 151 8.01 6.34 16.37
N LEU A 152 8.20 7.16 17.41
CA LEU A 152 9.51 7.73 17.75
C LEU A 152 10.22 6.87 18.81
N LYS A 153 11.42 6.38 18.51
CA LYS A 153 12.31 5.72 19.47
C LYS A 153 13.77 6.05 19.19
N ASP A 154 14.52 6.40 20.24
CA ASP A 154 15.94 6.81 20.16
C ASP A 154 16.19 7.94 19.16
N GLY A 155 15.24 8.89 19.05
CA GLY A 155 15.31 9.99 18.08
C GLY A 155 15.05 9.58 16.62
N ARG A 156 14.68 8.33 16.35
CA ARG A 156 14.36 7.81 15.00
C ARG A 156 12.87 7.55 14.84
N LYS A 157 12.31 7.90 13.68
CA LYS A 157 10.89 7.71 13.31
C LYS A 157 10.70 6.37 12.60
N TYR A 158 10.11 5.38 13.27
CA TYR A 158 9.76 4.09 12.67
C TYR A 158 8.40 4.19 11.97
N ALA A 159 8.40 4.11 10.65
CA ALA A 159 7.20 4.04 9.83
C ALA A 159 6.57 2.64 9.91
N HIS A 160 5.26 2.51 9.65
CA HIS A 160 4.50 1.24 9.76
C HIS A 160 4.90 0.12 8.78
N ALA A 161 5.81 0.38 7.85
CA ALA A 161 6.25 -0.61 6.87
C ALA A 161 7.24 -1.61 7.50
N ILE A 162 7.00 -2.90 7.27
CA ILE A 162 7.92 -3.99 7.60
C ILE A 162 8.44 -4.56 6.30
N ASN A 163 9.75 -4.77 6.21
CA ASN A 163 10.34 -5.50 5.09
C ASN A 163 10.13 -7.01 5.30
N PRO A 164 9.32 -7.69 4.47
CA PRO A 164 9.00 -9.11 4.66
C PRO A 164 10.22 -10.02 4.53
N ILE A 165 11.27 -9.57 3.82
CA ILE A 165 12.50 -10.34 3.58
C ILE A 165 13.39 -10.33 4.82
N THR A 166 13.54 -9.18 5.48
CA THR A 166 14.37 -9.09 6.70
C THR A 166 13.58 -9.45 7.94
N GLY A 167 12.28 -9.19 7.96
CA GLY A 167 11.43 -9.35 9.13
C GLY A 167 11.35 -8.10 10.02
N TYR A 168 11.98 -6.99 9.63
CA TYR A 168 12.15 -5.81 10.47
C TYR A 168 11.39 -4.58 9.93
N PRO A 169 11.00 -3.64 10.81
CA PRO A 169 10.49 -2.34 10.42
C PRO A 169 11.51 -1.61 9.53
N VAL A 170 11.04 -0.89 8.53
CA VAL A 170 11.92 -0.12 7.66
C VAL A 170 11.51 1.34 7.58
N GLN A 171 12.51 2.20 7.66
CA GLN A 171 12.41 3.59 7.25
C GLN A 171 13.34 3.79 6.04
N LYS A 172 12.80 4.42 4.99
CA LYS A 172 13.51 4.75 3.76
C LYS A 172 13.48 6.26 3.54
N ASP A 173 14.09 6.68 2.44
CA ASP A 173 14.26 8.05 2.00
C ASP A 173 13.03 8.67 1.32
N ILE A 174 11.91 7.95 1.28
CA ILE A 174 10.65 8.42 0.68
C ILE A 174 9.69 8.85 1.81
N LEU A 175 9.15 10.08 1.68
CA LEU A 175 8.09 10.59 2.58
C LEU A 175 6.69 10.19 2.11
N SER A 176 6.48 10.19 0.79
CA SER A 176 5.23 9.80 0.15
C SER A 176 5.50 9.18 -1.23
N ALA A 177 4.72 8.19 -1.61
CA ALA A 177 4.72 7.58 -2.93
C ALA A 177 3.28 7.58 -3.47
N THR A 178 3.05 8.35 -4.53
CA THR A 178 1.80 8.35 -5.29
C THR A 178 1.98 7.54 -6.57
N ILE A 179 1.17 6.51 -6.75
CA ILE A 179 1.20 5.63 -7.93
C ILE A 179 -0.08 5.81 -8.72
N ILE A 180 0.06 5.86 -10.06
CA ILE A 180 -1.05 5.84 -11.00
C ILE A 180 -0.98 4.53 -11.79
N ALA A 181 -2.09 3.80 -11.86
CA ALA A 181 -2.17 2.52 -12.57
C ALA A 181 -3.58 2.29 -13.13
N HIS A 182 -3.76 1.35 -14.05
CA HIS A 182 -5.09 1.00 -14.59
C HIS A 182 -6.08 0.44 -13.55
N GLN A 183 -5.58 -0.03 -12.41
CA GLN A 183 -6.37 -0.52 -11.29
C GLN A 183 -5.89 0.15 -10.01
N CYS A 184 -6.81 0.71 -9.24
CA CYS A 184 -6.47 1.36 -7.96
C CYS A 184 -5.84 0.37 -6.98
N MET A 185 -6.28 -0.89 -6.96
CA MET A 185 -5.66 -1.96 -6.17
C MET A 185 -4.16 -2.15 -6.50
N LEU A 186 -3.76 -2.05 -7.77
CA LEU A 186 -2.34 -2.13 -8.14
C LEU A 186 -1.59 -0.89 -7.68
N ALA A 187 -2.16 0.30 -7.88
CA ALA A 187 -1.56 1.54 -7.39
C ALA A 187 -1.28 1.47 -5.87
N ASP A 188 -2.25 0.96 -5.09
CA ASP A 188 -2.17 0.82 -3.64
C ASP A 188 -1.05 -0.16 -3.22
N ALA A 189 -0.98 -1.32 -3.91
CA ALA A 189 0.09 -2.31 -3.72
C ALA A 189 1.48 -1.71 -3.94
N TYR A 190 1.66 -1.00 -5.06
CA TYR A 190 2.94 -0.41 -5.45
C TYR A 190 3.32 0.79 -4.57
N ALA A 191 2.35 1.60 -4.14
CA ALA A 191 2.62 2.71 -3.23
C ALA A 191 3.23 2.19 -1.93
N THR A 192 2.64 1.14 -1.35
CA THR A 192 3.18 0.46 -0.16
C THR A 192 4.55 -0.15 -0.42
N ALA A 193 4.72 -0.83 -1.56
CA ALA A 193 6.00 -1.45 -1.93
C ALA A 193 7.13 -0.42 -2.05
N PHE A 194 6.86 0.72 -2.68
CA PHE A 194 7.86 1.75 -2.96
C PHE A 194 8.30 2.43 -1.66
N MET A 195 7.39 2.68 -0.73
CA MET A 195 7.72 3.15 0.62
C MET A 195 8.68 2.19 1.35
N THR A 196 8.57 0.89 1.10
CA THR A 196 9.41 -0.16 1.72
C THR A 196 10.77 -0.32 1.01
N LEU A 197 10.79 -0.15 -0.32
CA LEU A 197 12.00 -0.25 -1.15
C LEU A 197 12.97 0.93 -0.98
N GLY A 198 12.42 2.14 -0.87
CA GLY A 198 13.19 3.39 -0.99
C GLY A 198 13.42 3.81 -2.44
N SER A 199 13.77 5.08 -2.63
CA SER A 199 13.68 5.77 -3.93
C SER A 199 14.52 5.11 -5.01
N ARG A 200 15.75 4.71 -4.67
CA ARG A 200 16.69 4.10 -5.62
C ARG A 200 16.16 2.81 -6.22
N LYS A 201 15.61 1.91 -5.39
CA LYS A 201 15.07 0.63 -5.86
C LYS A 201 13.72 0.80 -6.52
N ALA A 202 12.89 1.72 -6.03
CA ALA A 202 11.60 2.02 -6.64
C ALA A 202 11.76 2.51 -8.09
N ARG A 203 12.78 3.34 -8.39
CA ARG A 203 13.06 3.81 -9.77
C ARG A 203 13.54 2.73 -10.74
N GLN A 204 13.93 1.56 -10.23
CA GLN A 204 14.40 0.44 -11.06
C GLN A 204 13.26 -0.52 -11.45
N LEU A 205 12.08 -0.37 -10.82
CA LEU A 205 10.86 -1.09 -11.12
C LEU A 205 9.96 -0.25 -12.04
#